data_AF-A0A0J1EXF4-F1
#
_entry.id   AF-A0A0J1EXF4-F1
#
_cell.length_a   1.000
_cell.length_b   1.000
_cell.length_c   1.000
_cell.angle_alpha   90.00
_cell.angle_beta   90.00
_cell.angle_gamma   90.00
#
_symmetry.space_group_name_H-M   'P 1'
#
loop_
_entity.id
_entity.type
_entity.pdbx_description
1 polymer ?
#
loop_
_entity_poly.entity_id
_entity_poly.type
_entity_poly.pdbx_seq_one_letter_code
_entity_poly.pdbx_strand_id
1 'polypeptide(L)'
;MTMTPPPSTPDYPPNTPTQAVFGMRRAAEVAGVSVSTLRRNKELLQAHGAVIAAEGWQVPLSALVASGLMRRTTPPEASTAPPQEVQEAGTARDPVALTEAQERIRELEREALELRFRAEKAEAIAQERGSALEAERMALRMLTTGPPTAPAEPDPETTSAPVSPPPAPEQTGPEPEPVRQSWWRRTFG
;
A
#
# COMPACT_ATOMS: atom_id res chain seq x y z
N MET A 1 -17.46 32.42 -63.15
CA MET A 1 -17.49 31.39 -62.08
C MET A 1 -16.34 31.68 -61.14
N THR A 2 -16.64 32.22 -59.97
CA THR A 2 -15.65 32.51 -58.91
C THR A 2 -15.69 31.36 -57.90
N MET A 3 -14.61 30.58 -57.79
CA MET A 3 -14.51 29.56 -56.75
C MET A 3 -13.98 30.18 -55.46
N THR A 4 -14.81 30.17 -54.42
CA THR A 4 -14.41 30.49 -53.05
C THR A 4 -13.53 29.36 -52.51
N PRO A 5 -12.31 29.63 -52.01
CA PRO A 5 -11.51 28.61 -51.33
C PRO A 5 -12.14 28.22 -49.99
N PRO A 6 -12.02 26.96 -49.53
CA PRO A 6 -12.53 26.54 -48.24
C PRO A 6 -11.78 27.21 -47.08
N PRO A 7 -12.42 27.40 -45.91
CA PRO A 7 -11.74 27.96 -44.74
C PRO A 7 -10.64 27.02 -44.25
N SER A 8 -9.48 27.58 -43.92
CA SER A 8 -8.36 26.83 -43.34
C SER A 8 -8.79 26.13 -42.05
N THR A 9 -8.49 24.83 -41.96
CA THR A 9 -8.58 24.07 -40.72
C THR A 9 -7.76 24.77 -39.63
N PRO A 10 -8.30 25.02 -38.42
CA PRO A 10 -7.48 25.50 -37.33
C PRO A 10 -6.44 24.44 -36.97
N ASP A 11 -5.17 24.86 -36.94
CA ASP A 11 -4.03 24.03 -36.55
C ASP A 11 -4.15 23.72 -35.05
N TYR A 12 -4.85 22.63 -34.75
CA TYR A 12 -5.09 22.19 -33.37
C TYR A 12 -3.79 21.55 -32.88
N PRO A 13 -3.10 22.12 -31.87
CA PRO A 13 -1.87 21.53 -31.37
C PRO A 13 -2.17 20.09 -30.94
N PRO A 14 -1.28 19.12 -31.25
CA PRO A 14 -1.54 17.72 -30.99
C PRO A 14 -1.88 17.55 -29.51
N ASN A 15 -3.04 16.92 -29.27
CA ASN A 15 -3.69 16.81 -27.98
C ASN A 15 -2.73 16.09 -27.00
N THR A 16 -1.89 16.86 -26.31
CA THR A 16 -0.92 16.32 -25.37
C THR A 16 -1.72 15.77 -24.19
N PRO A 17 -1.72 14.44 -23.95
CA PRO A 17 -2.29 13.94 -22.71
C PRO A 17 -1.56 14.65 -21.58
N THR A 18 -2.28 15.12 -20.56
CA THR A 18 -1.77 15.99 -19.49
C THR A 18 -0.69 15.28 -18.66
N GLN A 19 0.53 15.19 -19.21
CA GLN A 19 1.65 14.52 -18.57
C GLN A 19 2.10 15.37 -17.40
N ALA A 20 2.23 14.76 -16.24
CA ALA A 20 2.78 15.44 -15.08
C ALA A 20 4.24 15.85 -15.38
N VAL A 21 4.47 17.15 -15.47
CA VAL A 21 5.79 17.76 -15.64
C VAL A 21 6.32 18.18 -14.27
N PHE A 22 7.57 17.82 -13.97
CA PHE A 22 8.19 18.06 -12.68
C PHE A 22 9.44 18.93 -12.80
N GLY A 23 9.62 19.84 -11.84
CA GLY A 23 10.90 20.52 -11.61
C GLY A 23 11.97 19.54 -11.11
N MET A 24 13.26 19.86 -11.33
CA MET A 24 14.39 18.94 -11.05
C MET A 24 14.38 18.28 -9.67
N ARG A 25 14.03 19.00 -8.59
CA ARG A 25 13.92 18.42 -7.23
C ARG A 25 12.76 17.42 -7.16
N ARG A 26 11.57 17.80 -7.66
CA ARG A 26 10.38 16.95 -7.61
C ARG A 26 10.52 15.71 -8.50
N ALA A 27 11.19 15.84 -9.65
CA ALA A 27 11.54 14.71 -10.50
C ALA A 27 12.44 13.69 -9.77
N ALA A 28 13.41 14.19 -8.98
CA ALA A 28 14.32 13.34 -8.20
C ALA A 28 13.57 12.59 -7.08
N GLU A 29 12.66 13.27 -6.37
CA GLU A 29 11.77 12.67 -5.38
C GLU A 29 10.87 11.57 -6.00
N VAL A 30 10.20 11.86 -7.12
CA VAL A 30 9.27 10.94 -7.80
C VAL A 30 10.00 9.71 -8.35
N ALA A 31 11.22 9.87 -8.88
CA ALA A 31 12.03 8.75 -9.36
C ALA A 31 12.79 8.00 -8.25
N GLY A 32 12.88 8.55 -7.03
CA GLY A 32 13.66 7.97 -5.93
C GLY A 32 15.18 7.99 -6.18
N VAL A 33 15.67 8.99 -6.92
CA VAL A 33 17.10 9.15 -7.28
C VAL A 33 17.66 10.49 -6.81
N SER A 34 18.98 10.65 -6.81
CA SER A 34 19.60 11.93 -6.48
C SER A 34 19.44 12.96 -7.61
N VAL A 35 19.40 14.25 -7.26
CA VAL A 35 19.46 15.37 -8.22
C VAL A 35 20.73 15.31 -9.09
N SER A 36 21.85 14.81 -8.53
CA SER A 36 23.09 14.61 -9.29
C SER A 36 22.91 13.54 -10.38
N THR A 37 22.15 12.48 -10.09
CA THR A 37 21.82 11.41 -11.05
C THR A 37 21.02 11.95 -12.23
N LEU A 38 20.02 12.81 -12.00
CA LEU A 38 19.27 13.46 -13.09
C LEU A 38 20.18 14.34 -13.96
N ARG A 39 21.10 15.10 -13.35
CA ARG A 39 22.05 15.95 -14.08
C ARG A 39 23.02 15.14 -14.96
N ARG A 40 23.48 13.98 -14.48
CA ARG A 40 24.34 13.07 -15.26
C ARG A 40 23.59 12.44 -16.44
N ASN A 41 22.30 12.16 -16.28
CA ASN A 41 21.44 11.61 -17.33
C ASN A 41 20.71 12.70 -18.14
N LYS A 42 21.25 13.93 -18.19
CA LYS A 42 20.66 15.08 -18.89
C LYS A 42 20.29 14.74 -20.33
N GLU A 43 21.24 14.23 -21.10
CA GLU A 43 21.09 14.02 -22.55
C GLU A 43 20.01 13.00 -22.85
N LEU A 44 19.97 11.92 -22.06
CA LEU A 44 18.99 10.85 -22.15
C LEU A 44 17.58 11.35 -21.77
N LEU A 45 17.47 12.20 -20.74
CA LEU A 45 16.21 12.87 -20.41
C LEU A 45 15.74 13.83 -21.51
N GLN A 46 16.65 14.58 -22.14
CA GLN A 46 16.32 15.47 -23.25
C GLN A 46 15.87 14.69 -24.49
N ALA A 47 16.49 13.55 -24.79
CA ALA A 47 16.06 12.65 -25.88
C ALA A 47 14.62 12.12 -25.70
N HIS A 48 14.13 12.06 -24.46
CA HIS A 48 12.75 11.68 -24.13
C HIS A 48 11.83 12.86 -23.78
N GLY A 49 12.20 14.09 -24.19
CA GLY A 49 11.33 15.26 -24.11
C GLY A 49 11.43 16.09 -22.83
N ALA A 50 12.47 15.91 -21.99
CA ALA A 50 12.74 16.85 -20.91
C ALA A 50 13.30 18.17 -21.46
N VAL A 51 12.68 19.29 -21.10
CA VAL A 51 13.10 20.63 -21.52
C VAL A 51 13.95 21.27 -20.42
N ILE A 52 15.05 21.88 -20.80
CA ILE A 52 15.94 22.62 -19.89
C ILE A 52 15.99 24.05 -20.39
N ALA A 53 15.22 24.91 -19.73
CA ALA A 53 15.07 26.32 -20.06
C ALA A 53 15.73 27.20 -18.97
N ALA A 54 15.74 28.52 -19.16
CA ALA A 54 16.33 29.46 -18.20
C ALA A 54 15.55 29.49 -16.86
N GLU A 55 14.24 29.22 -16.95
CA GLU A 55 13.28 29.12 -15.85
C GLU A 55 13.47 27.85 -15.02
N GLY A 56 14.18 26.85 -15.57
CA GLY A 56 14.51 25.61 -14.90
C GLY A 56 14.33 24.36 -15.76
N TRP A 57 14.36 23.21 -15.10
CA TRP A 57 14.14 21.90 -15.73
C TRP A 57 12.66 21.54 -15.71
N GLN A 58 12.14 21.10 -16.83
CA GLN A 58 10.82 20.53 -17.01
C GLN A 58 10.97 19.06 -17.43
N VAL A 59 10.82 18.15 -16.49
CA VAL A 59 10.99 16.71 -16.72
C VAL A 59 9.62 16.04 -16.70
N PRO A 60 9.09 15.58 -17.84
CA PRO A 60 7.82 14.85 -17.86
C PRO A 60 7.99 13.44 -17.27
N LEU A 61 6.92 12.89 -16.69
CA LEU A 61 6.88 11.52 -16.16
C LEU A 61 7.33 10.47 -17.19
N SER A 62 6.96 10.67 -18.47
CA SER A 62 7.38 9.84 -19.60
C SER A 62 8.90 9.74 -19.75
N ALA A 63 9.61 10.87 -19.65
CA ALA A 63 11.07 10.90 -19.71
C ALA A 63 11.72 10.13 -18.55
N LEU A 64 11.17 10.21 -17.33
CA LEU A 64 11.68 9.46 -16.17
C LEU A 64 11.50 7.94 -16.31
N VAL A 65 10.42 7.50 -16.95
CA VAL A 65 10.15 6.08 -17.24
C VAL A 65 11.00 5.58 -18.40
N ALA A 66 11.07 6.33 -19.50
CA ALA A 66 11.87 5.98 -20.68
C ALA A 66 13.37 5.95 -20.36
N SER A 67 13.85 6.86 -19.51
CA SER A 67 15.23 6.86 -19.02
C SER A 67 15.57 5.75 -18.02
N GLY A 68 14.61 4.92 -17.62
CA GLY A 68 14.82 3.86 -16.62
C GLY A 68 15.14 4.39 -15.21
N LEU A 69 14.96 5.69 -14.95
CA LEU A 69 15.29 6.31 -13.66
C LEU A 69 14.18 6.10 -12.63
N MET A 70 12.93 5.93 -13.06
CA MET A 70 11.88 5.38 -12.20
C MET A 70 12.03 3.86 -12.08
N ARG A 71 12.10 3.37 -10.83
CA ARG A 71 11.92 1.96 -10.54
C ARG A 71 10.52 1.54 -10.99
N ARG A 72 10.43 0.62 -11.94
CA ARG A 72 9.16 -0.01 -12.32
C ARG A 72 8.59 -0.72 -11.09
N THR A 73 7.39 -0.35 -10.65
CA THR A 73 6.67 -0.97 -9.54
C THR A 73 5.88 -2.21 -9.97
N THR A 74 6.00 -2.63 -11.24
CA THR A 74 5.64 -3.99 -11.67
C THR A 74 6.51 -4.99 -10.91
N PRO A 75 5.93 -6.07 -10.34
CA PRO A 75 6.71 -7.10 -9.66
C PRO A 75 7.87 -7.61 -10.53
N PRO A 76 9.03 -7.94 -9.94
CA PRO A 76 10.15 -8.49 -10.70
C PRO A 76 9.81 -9.91 -11.16
N GLU A 77 9.37 -10.03 -12.40
CA GLU A 77 9.43 -11.30 -13.12
C GLU A 77 10.92 -11.69 -13.25
N ALA A 78 11.23 -12.95 -12.93
CA ALA A 78 12.58 -13.37 -12.58
C ALA A 78 13.51 -13.47 -13.81
N SER A 79 14.08 -12.34 -14.22
CA SER A 79 15.10 -12.28 -15.29
C SER A 79 16.47 -12.75 -14.80
N THR A 80 16.62 -14.07 -14.65
CA THR A 80 17.93 -14.74 -14.67
C THR A 80 18.17 -15.28 -16.08
N ALA A 81 18.46 -14.38 -17.01
CA ALA A 81 18.93 -14.70 -18.36
C ALA A 81 20.05 -13.74 -18.78
N PRO A 82 21.09 -14.20 -19.50
CA PRO A 82 22.18 -13.35 -19.98
C PRO A 82 21.69 -12.34 -21.02
N PRO A 83 22.44 -11.25 -21.30
CA PRO A 83 21.93 -10.11 -22.05
C PRO A 83 21.62 -10.50 -23.51
N GLN A 84 20.34 -10.54 -23.85
CA GLN A 84 19.92 -10.52 -25.25
C GLN A 84 19.76 -9.09 -25.73
N GLU A 85 20.28 -8.86 -26.94
CA GLU A 85 20.25 -7.58 -27.62
C GLU A 85 18.82 -7.15 -27.92
N VAL A 86 18.60 -5.83 -27.91
CA VAL A 86 17.35 -5.20 -28.31
C VAL A 86 16.99 -5.60 -29.75
N GLN A 87 15.95 -6.40 -29.91
CA GLN A 87 15.18 -6.46 -31.14
C GLN A 87 13.83 -5.79 -30.92
N GLU A 88 13.68 -4.60 -31.50
CA GLU A 88 12.36 -4.02 -31.79
C GLU A 88 11.68 -4.88 -32.86
N ALA A 89 11.03 -5.97 -32.43
CA ALA A 89 10.12 -6.73 -33.28
C ALA A 89 8.69 -6.22 -33.04
N GLY A 90 8.00 -5.85 -34.12
CA GLY A 90 6.62 -5.36 -34.06
C GLY A 90 5.69 -6.35 -33.34
N THR A 91 4.70 -5.81 -32.62
CA THR A 91 3.78 -6.56 -31.75
C THR A 91 2.89 -7.55 -32.50
N ALA A 92 3.45 -8.69 -32.90
CA ALA A 92 2.72 -9.95 -32.94
C ALA A 92 2.45 -10.33 -31.47
N ARG A 93 1.29 -9.89 -30.94
CA ARG A 93 0.77 -10.40 -29.68
C ARG A 93 0.66 -11.91 -29.84
N ASP A 94 1.49 -12.66 -29.12
CA ASP A 94 1.38 -14.12 -29.11
C ASP A 94 -0.04 -14.48 -28.63
N PRO A 95 -0.89 -15.10 -29.48
CA PRO A 95 -2.27 -15.37 -29.12
C PRO A 95 -2.35 -16.35 -27.95
N VAL A 96 -1.34 -17.22 -27.77
CA VAL A 96 -1.28 -18.20 -26.68
C VAL A 96 -1.07 -17.48 -25.34
N ALA A 97 -0.09 -16.59 -25.26
CA ALA A 97 0.16 -15.78 -24.06
C ALA A 97 -1.03 -14.89 -23.71
N LEU A 98 -1.78 -14.39 -24.70
CA LEU A 98 -3.01 -13.64 -24.46
C LEU A 98 -4.13 -14.53 -23.91
N THR A 99 -4.29 -15.76 -24.41
CA THR A 99 -5.29 -16.71 -23.86
C THR A 99 -4.96 -17.16 -22.45
N GLU A 100 -3.69 -17.49 -22.17
CA GLU A 100 -3.23 -17.85 -20.81
C GLU A 100 -3.46 -16.71 -19.81
N ALA A 101 -3.17 -15.46 -20.21
CA ALA A 101 -3.46 -14.30 -19.38
C ALA A 101 -4.97 -14.12 -19.12
N GLN A 102 -5.82 -14.34 -20.12
CA GLN A 102 -7.28 -14.28 -19.97
C GLN A 102 -7.83 -15.39 -19.08
N GLU A 103 -7.30 -16.60 -19.18
CA GLU A 103 -7.65 -17.72 -18.30
C GLU A 103 -7.21 -17.44 -16.86
N ARG A 104 -6.00 -16.90 -16.65
CA ARG A 104 -5.53 -16.54 -15.31
C ARG A 104 -6.35 -15.40 -14.70
N ILE A 105 -6.79 -14.42 -15.49
CA ILE A 105 -7.72 -13.37 -15.03
C ILE A 105 -9.04 -13.99 -14.57
N ARG A 106 -9.67 -14.85 -15.39
CA ARG A 106 -10.94 -15.52 -15.03
C ARG A 106 -10.82 -16.37 -13.77
N GLU A 107 -9.68 -17.03 -13.58
CA GLU A 107 -9.45 -17.84 -12.38
C GLU A 107 -9.28 -16.96 -11.14
N LEU A 108 -8.50 -15.89 -11.22
CA LEU A 108 -8.36 -14.90 -10.14
C LEU A 108 -9.69 -14.20 -9.80
N GLU A 109 -10.56 -13.96 -10.80
CA GLU A 109 -11.91 -13.43 -10.60
C GLU A 109 -12.80 -14.42 -9.83
N ARG A 110 -12.71 -15.72 -10.10
CA ARG A 110 -13.40 -16.78 -9.33
C ARG A 110 -12.87 -16.86 -7.89
N GLU A 111 -11.55 -16.96 -7.72
CA GLU A 111 -10.89 -16.96 -6.41
C GLU A 111 -11.36 -15.75 -5.57
N ALA A 112 -11.40 -14.56 -6.18
CA ALA A 112 -11.85 -13.33 -5.51
C ALA A 112 -13.33 -13.34 -5.12
N LEU A 113 -14.21 -13.90 -5.96
CA LEU A 113 -15.64 -14.04 -5.65
C LEU A 113 -15.89 -15.05 -4.52
N GLU A 114 -15.21 -16.20 -4.54
CA GLU A 114 -15.32 -17.21 -3.48
C GLU A 114 -14.82 -16.68 -2.13
N LEU A 115 -13.70 -15.96 -2.12
CA LEU A 115 -13.16 -15.33 -0.92
C LEU A 115 -14.10 -14.26 -0.35
N ARG A 116 -14.72 -13.42 -1.20
CA ARG A 116 -15.73 -12.43 -0.77
C ARG A 116 -16.95 -13.10 -0.15
N PHE A 117 -17.54 -14.08 -0.84
CA PHE A 117 -18.69 -14.82 -0.32
C PHE A 117 -18.39 -15.51 1.03
N ARG A 118 -17.17 -16.05 1.18
CA ARG A 118 -16.71 -16.64 2.44
C ARG A 118 -16.55 -15.61 3.57
N ALA A 119 -16.06 -14.40 3.25
CA ALA A 119 -15.93 -13.30 4.20
C ALA A 119 -17.31 -12.78 4.63
N GLU A 120 -18.20 -12.48 3.69
CA GLU A 120 -19.58 -12.04 3.96
C GLU A 120 -20.33 -13.03 4.85
N LYS A 121 -20.20 -14.34 4.58
CA LYS A 121 -20.79 -15.39 5.41
C LYS A 121 -20.18 -15.44 6.83
N ALA A 122 -18.88 -15.21 6.96
CA ALA A 122 -18.22 -15.19 8.26
C ALA A 122 -18.63 -13.95 9.08
N GLU A 123 -18.76 -12.79 8.44
CA GLU A 123 -19.24 -11.55 9.05
C GLU A 123 -20.70 -11.69 9.53
N ALA A 124 -21.59 -12.26 8.72
CA ALA A 124 -22.97 -12.53 9.13
C ALA A 124 -23.07 -13.42 10.38
N ILE A 125 -22.30 -14.51 10.44
CA ILE A 125 -22.24 -15.40 11.61
C ILE A 125 -21.64 -14.69 12.83
N ALA A 126 -20.63 -13.83 12.62
CA ALA A 126 -20.03 -13.05 13.70
C ALA A 126 -21.01 -12.01 14.26
N GLN A 127 -21.80 -11.35 13.40
CA GLN A 127 -22.82 -10.39 13.80
C GLN A 127 -23.95 -11.07 14.59
N GLU A 128 -24.46 -12.21 14.11
CA GLU A 128 -25.47 -13.01 14.83
C GLU A 128 -25.00 -13.40 16.24
N ARG A 129 -23.77 -13.93 16.34
CA ARG A 129 -23.15 -14.29 17.64
C ARG A 129 -22.91 -13.08 18.53
N GLY A 130 -22.53 -11.94 17.97
CA GLY A 130 -22.38 -10.68 18.69
C GLY A 130 -23.70 -10.24 19.32
N SER A 131 -24.78 -10.20 18.52
CA SER A 131 -26.12 -9.85 19.00
C SER A 131 -26.64 -10.81 20.08
N ALA A 132 -26.39 -12.12 19.94
CA ALA A 132 -26.75 -13.11 20.95
C ALA A 132 -26.01 -12.86 22.29
N LEU A 133 -24.68 -12.66 22.25
CA LEU A 133 -23.87 -12.35 23.43
C LEU A 133 -24.26 -11.02 24.08
N GLU A 134 -24.69 -10.02 23.31
CA GLU A 134 -25.20 -8.76 23.84
C GLU A 134 -26.55 -8.93 24.56
N ALA A 135 -27.45 -9.73 23.99
CA ALA A 135 -28.72 -10.07 24.62
C ALA A 135 -28.51 -10.86 25.94
N GLU A 136 -27.62 -11.85 25.95
CA GLU A 136 -27.22 -12.57 27.17
C GLU A 136 -26.63 -11.63 28.22
N ARG A 137 -25.71 -10.74 27.83
CA ARG A 137 -25.12 -9.71 28.73
C ARG A 137 -26.15 -8.70 29.23
N MET A 138 -27.24 -8.46 28.50
CA MET A 138 -28.33 -7.60 28.94
C MET A 138 -29.23 -8.34 29.95
N ALA A 139 -29.60 -9.58 29.67
CA ALA A 139 -30.37 -10.43 30.58
C ALA A 139 -29.64 -10.67 31.91
N LEU A 140 -28.33 -10.97 31.85
CA LEU A 140 -27.48 -11.10 33.04
C LEU A 140 -27.38 -9.79 33.83
N ARG A 141 -27.35 -8.63 33.16
CA ARG A 141 -27.41 -7.33 33.86
C ARG A 141 -28.75 -7.15 34.58
N MET A 142 -29.88 -7.42 33.91
CA MET A 142 -31.21 -7.34 34.52
C MET A 142 -31.40 -8.26 35.73
N LEU A 143 -30.74 -9.43 35.76
CA LEU A 143 -30.78 -10.37 36.88
C LEU A 143 -29.81 -10.01 38.01
N THR A 144 -28.70 -9.31 37.72
CA THR A 144 -27.67 -8.96 38.71
C THR A 144 -27.86 -7.57 39.31
N THR A 145 -28.48 -6.62 38.59
CA THR A 145 -29.04 -5.43 39.23
C THR A 145 -30.33 -5.82 39.94
N GLY A 146 -30.21 -6.10 41.24
CA GLY A 146 -31.36 -6.26 42.13
C GLY A 146 -32.28 -5.01 42.16
N PRO A 147 -33.44 -5.09 42.82
CA PRO A 147 -34.35 -3.95 42.92
C PRO A 147 -33.62 -2.71 43.45
N PRO A 148 -33.98 -1.49 43.00
CA PRO A 148 -33.30 -0.28 43.41
C PRO A 148 -33.33 -0.17 44.93
N THR A 149 -32.16 -0.29 45.56
CA THR A 149 -31.98 0.00 46.98
C THR A 149 -32.53 1.39 47.25
N ALA A 150 -33.58 1.46 48.08
CA ALA A 150 -34.15 2.72 48.51
C ALA A 150 -33.04 3.64 49.07
N PRO A 151 -33.12 4.96 48.89
CA PRO A 151 -32.06 5.87 49.32
C PRO A 151 -31.82 5.68 50.81
N ALA A 152 -30.60 5.23 51.15
CA ALA A 152 -30.24 4.95 52.53
C ALA A 152 -30.29 6.23 53.36
N GLU A 153 -31.01 6.20 54.48
CA GLU A 153 -30.81 7.18 55.54
C GLU A 153 -29.35 7.08 56.03
N PRO A 154 -28.62 8.20 56.11
CA PRO A 154 -27.27 8.20 56.63
C PRO A 154 -27.30 8.23 58.15
N ASP A 155 -26.80 7.18 58.80
CA ASP A 155 -26.39 7.24 60.20
C ASP A 155 -24.91 6.87 60.37
N PRO A 156 -24.20 7.46 61.34
CA PRO A 156 -22.76 7.68 61.21
C PRO A 156 -21.88 6.69 61.98
N GLU A 157 -20.60 6.69 61.58
CA GLU A 157 -19.45 6.34 62.42
C GLU A 157 -19.44 4.98 63.14
N THR A 158 -18.65 4.05 62.58
CA THR A 158 -17.73 3.28 63.43
C THR A 158 -16.37 3.22 62.76
N THR A 159 -15.38 3.76 63.47
CA THR A 159 -13.98 3.83 63.05
C THR A 159 -13.30 2.46 63.11
N SER A 160 -12.49 2.13 62.10
CA SER A 160 -11.25 1.35 62.26
C SER A 160 -10.51 1.21 60.93
N ALA A 161 -9.42 1.96 60.81
CA ALA A 161 -8.30 1.69 59.93
C ALA A 161 -7.01 1.78 60.78
N PRO A 162 -5.83 1.32 60.31
CA PRO A 162 -5.55 0.42 59.20
C PRO A 162 -4.76 -0.85 59.64
N VAL A 163 -4.64 -1.85 58.78
CA VAL A 163 -3.58 -2.88 58.89
C VAL A 163 -2.85 -3.00 57.56
N SER A 164 -1.52 -2.89 57.62
CA SER A 164 -0.59 -3.05 56.50
C SER A 164 0.43 -4.18 56.80
N PRO A 165 1.13 -4.72 55.79
CA PRO A 165 1.78 -6.05 55.76
C PRO A 165 3.25 -5.99 56.30
N PRO A 166 4.19 -6.99 56.16
CA PRO A 166 4.26 -8.20 55.31
C PRO A 166 4.55 -9.49 56.14
N PRO A 167 5.35 -10.53 55.77
CA PRO A 167 6.46 -10.66 54.80
C PRO A 167 6.05 -11.17 53.38
N ALA A 168 7.04 -11.55 52.55
CA ALA A 168 6.91 -12.22 51.25
C ALA A 168 7.75 -13.52 51.23
N PRO A 169 7.39 -14.56 50.43
CA PRO A 169 8.27 -15.69 50.16
C PRO A 169 9.27 -15.38 49.04
N GLU A 170 10.53 -15.71 49.28
CA GLU A 170 11.66 -15.55 48.35
C GLU A 170 11.48 -16.42 47.10
N GLN A 171 11.54 -15.84 45.90
CA GLN A 171 11.72 -16.60 44.66
C GLN A 171 13.17 -16.51 44.20
N THR A 172 13.96 -17.48 44.69
CA THR A 172 15.30 -17.78 44.21
C THR A 172 15.20 -18.62 42.94
N GLY A 173 15.47 -18.04 41.77
CA GLY A 173 15.44 -18.75 40.48
C GLY A 173 15.87 -17.85 39.32
N PRO A 174 16.64 -18.34 38.33
CA PRO A 174 17.63 -17.51 37.66
C PRO A 174 17.11 -16.67 36.47
N GLU A 175 17.85 -15.58 36.27
CA GLU A 175 17.85 -14.67 35.13
C GLU A 175 17.87 -15.38 33.76
N PRO A 176 16.90 -15.10 32.86
CA PRO A 176 16.97 -15.57 31.48
C PRO A 176 17.88 -14.66 30.65
N GLU A 177 19.11 -15.10 30.38
CA GLU A 177 19.98 -14.42 29.41
C GLU A 177 19.28 -14.30 28.03
N PRO A 178 19.26 -13.11 27.40
CA PRO A 178 18.79 -12.98 26.04
C PRO A 178 19.85 -13.55 25.08
N VAL A 179 19.65 -14.80 24.65
CA VAL A 179 20.42 -15.46 23.58
C VAL A 179 20.25 -14.70 22.26
N ARG A 180 21.04 -13.62 22.08
CA ARG A 180 21.14 -12.85 20.83
C ARG A 180 21.98 -13.61 19.81
N GLN A 181 21.44 -14.72 19.29
CA GLN A 181 22.03 -15.37 18.13
C GLN A 181 21.90 -14.47 16.89
N SER A 182 23.05 -13.98 16.45
CA SER A 182 23.23 -13.09 15.32
C SER A 182 23.01 -13.83 13.99
N TRP A 183 21.87 -13.57 13.36
CA TRP A 183 21.50 -14.11 12.04
C TRP A 183 22.52 -13.82 10.91
N TRP A 184 23.39 -12.83 11.12
CA TRP A 184 24.39 -12.34 10.16
C TRP A 184 25.50 -13.34 9.79
N ARG A 185 25.70 -14.44 10.52
CA ARG A 185 26.80 -15.41 10.26
C ARG A 185 26.52 -16.48 9.19
N ARG A 186 25.37 -16.44 8.48
CA ARG A 186 25.00 -17.49 7.51
C ARG A 186 25.10 -17.11 6.02
N THR A 187 25.44 -15.87 5.67
CA THR A 187 25.42 -15.41 4.26
C THR A 187 26.77 -14.94 3.70
N PHE A 188 27.84 -14.95 4.50
CA PHE A 188 29.19 -14.52 4.08
C PHE A 188 30.29 -15.36 4.76
N GLY A 189 30.26 -16.67 4.52
CA GLY A 189 31.30 -17.64 4.91
C GLY A 189 31.51 -18.63 3.78
#